data_AF-A0A7J4V8H2-F1
#
_entry.id   AF-A0A7J4V8H2-F1
#
_cell.length_a   1.000
_cell.length_b   1.000
_cell.length_c   1.000
_cell.angle_alpha   90.00
_cell.angle_beta   90.00
_cell.angle_gamma   90.00
#
_symmetry.space_group_name_H-M   'P 1'
#
loop_
_entity.id
_entity.type
_entity.pdbx_description
1 polymer ?
#
loop_
_entity_poly.entity_id
_entity_poly.type
_entity_poly.pdbx_seq_one_letter_code
_entity_poly.pdbx_strand_id
1 'polypeptide(L)'
;MLRSFKIFIAFAFLACTAHVQAQDYLFFTDSDIPNYYDPSCLQVTSPSELLTVNSVKFPVVADTFYAGTNGLKLQYRSMTGGDWVAAVAAPGWPGRDATLKDSIVFMVYSKVAVSAADLPKIFVEDLSNQRSTKIPLSLYNPQGIPAGQWTLLWAPLDTFKRNPGGCDLTRIKTIFFGQSVADGVQQTLFLDNIKMTGGASIYDYNYIVVLGSSTSAGTGANPPDSAYVNRVRAHIAGVDTTYKVLNLAVGGFTSYHVMPTGFVPPGGRPTPRATNNITYALE
;
A
#
# COMPACT_ATOMS: atom_id res chain seq x y z
N MET A 1 -19.79 -40.07 -60.17
CA MET A 1 -19.04 -40.42 -58.94
C MET A 1 -18.25 -39.19 -58.49
N LEU A 2 -18.84 -38.33 -57.66
CA LEU A 2 -18.11 -37.26 -56.98
C LEU A 2 -17.94 -37.67 -55.51
N ARG A 3 -16.70 -37.87 -55.07
CA ARG A 3 -16.35 -38.17 -53.68
C ARG A 3 -16.33 -36.87 -52.90
N SER A 4 -17.15 -36.79 -51.86
CA SER A 4 -17.28 -35.68 -50.93
C SER A 4 -16.04 -35.54 -50.05
N PHE A 5 -15.42 -34.36 -50.10
CA PHE A 5 -14.29 -33.97 -49.25
C PHE A 5 -14.86 -33.46 -47.91
N LYS A 6 -14.57 -34.14 -46.80
CA LYS A 6 -14.91 -33.66 -45.45
C LYS A 6 -13.72 -32.87 -44.90
N ILE A 7 -13.86 -31.55 -44.82
CA ILE A 7 -12.90 -30.67 -44.14
C ILE A 7 -13.17 -30.78 -42.64
N PHE A 8 -12.20 -31.30 -41.88
CA PHE A 8 -12.19 -31.22 -40.43
C PHE A 8 -11.51 -29.90 -40.02
N ILE A 9 -12.28 -28.97 -39.47
CA ILE A 9 -11.75 -27.78 -38.81
C ILE A 9 -11.47 -28.15 -37.35
N ALA A 10 -10.20 -28.28 -36.99
CA ALA A 10 -9.77 -28.42 -35.61
C ALA A 10 -9.66 -27.02 -34.98
N PHE A 11 -10.57 -26.70 -34.06
CA PHE A 11 -10.42 -25.53 -33.18
C PHE A 11 -9.38 -25.84 -32.10
N ALA A 12 -8.16 -25.33 -32.26
CA ALA A 12 -7.20 -25.29 -31.18
C ALA A 12 -7.62 -24.22 -30.18
N PHE A 13 -8.21 -24.64 -29.06
CA PHE A 13 -8.38 -23.77 -27.90
C PHE A 13 -7.01 -23.50 -27.30
N LEU A 14 -6.42 -22.35 -27.63
CA LEU A 14 -5.26 -21.82 -26.93
C LEU A 14 -5.77 -21.37 -25.55
N ALA A 15 -5.64 -22.24 -24.55
CA ALA A 15 -5.87 -21.87 -23.16
C ALA A 15 -4.77 -20.89 -22.73
N CYS A 16 -4.97 -19.61 -23.03
CA CYS A 16 -4.18 -18.54 -22.48
C CYS A 16 -4.60 -18.41 -21.01
N THR A 17 -3.86 -19.04 -20.10
CA THR A 17 -4.00 -18.79 -18.66
C THR A 17 -3.48 -17.38 -18.41
N ALA A 18 -4.37 -16.40 -18.50
CA ALA A 18 -4.12 -15.09 -17.94
C ALA A 18 -3.94 -15.27 -16.43
N HIS A 19 -2.70 -15.25 -15.94
CA HIS A 19 -2.46 -15.05 -14.53
C HIS A 19 -2.96 -13.65 -14.19
N VAL A 20 -4.16 -13.56 -13.63
CA VAL A 20 -4.71 -12.30 -13.13
C VAL A 20 -3.91 -11.93 -11.90
N GLN A 21 -2.87 -11.11 -12.07
CA GLN A 21 -2.08 -10.62 -10.94
C GLN A 21 -2.99 -9.84 -9.98
N ALA A 22 -2.78 -10.03 -8.68
CA ALA A 22 -3.45 -9.27 -7.63
C ALA A 22 -3.36 -7.76 -7.90
N GLN A 23 -4.47 -7.01 -7.87
CA GLN A 23 -4.44 -5.55 -8.04
C GLN A 23 -3.54 -4.89 -6.99
N ASP A 24 -2.49 -4.21 -7.40
CA ASP A 24 -1.54 -3.55 -6.50
C ASP A 24 -2.22 -2.49 -5.63
N TYR A 25 -1.76 -2.34 -4.39
CA TYR A 25 -2.13 -1.19 -3.58
C TYR A 25 -1.13 -0.07 -3.84
N LEU A 26 -1.54 0.88 -4.66
CA LEU A 26 -0.72 2.05 -5.01
C LEU A 26 -0.74 3.07 -3.87
N PHE A 27 0.44 3.57 -3.50
CA PHE A 27 0.65 4.65 -2.53
C PHE A 27 1.23 5.89 -3.19
N PHE A 28 2.00 5.75 -4.27
CA PHE A 28 2.43 6.86 -5.12
C PHE A 28 2.72 6.35 -6.54
N THR A 29 2.26 7.09 -7.54
CA THR A 29 2.63 6.94 -8.96
C THR A 29 2.83 8.31 -9.59
N ASP A 30 1.92 9.24 -9.31
CA ASP A 30 2.02 10.63 -9.72
C ASP A 30 1.31 11.50 -8.67
N SER A 31 1.70 12.78 -8.64
CA SER A 31 0.99 13.86 -7.97
C SER A 31 0.23 14.70 -8.99
N ASP A 32 -1.03 15.03 -8.70
CA ASP A 32 -1.79 16.03 -9.45
C ASP A 32 -1.36 17.47 -9.12
N ILE A 33 -0.50 17.63 -8.11
CA ILE A 33 0.02 18.91 -7.63
C ILE A 33 1.52 19.01 -7.95
N PRO A 34 1.97 20.06 -8.68
CA PRO A 34 3.33 20.08 -9.24
C PRO A 34 4.48 20.06 -8.24
N ASN A 35 4.30 20.57 -7.02
CA ASN A 35 5.41 20.83 -6.09
C ASN A 35 5.37 19.99 -4.81
N TYR A 36 4.24 19.38 -4.47
CA TYR A 36 4.15 18.49 -3.31
C TYR A 36 3.11 17.40 -3.50
N TYR A 37 3.28 16.30 -2.77
CA TYR A 37 2.32 15.21 -2.76
C TYR A 37 1.34 15.38 -1.60
N ASP A 38 0.06 15.58 -1.87
CA ASP A 38 -0.91 15.89 -0.82
C ASP A 38 -1.09 14.78 0.24
N PRO A 39 -1.25 13.48 -0.10
CA PRO A 39 -1.39 12.43 0.90
C PRO A 39 -0.01 11.99 1.45
N SER A 40 0.74 12.97 1.96
CA SER A 40 2.02 12.80 2.63
C SER A 40 2.13 13.65 3.89
N CYS A 41 3.05 13.27 4.77
CA CYS A 41 3.42 14.01 5.97
C CYS A 41 4.86 13.68 6.38
N LEU A 42 5.72 14.69 6.46
CA LEU A 42 7.13 14.59 6.77
C LEU A 42 7.38 15.31 8.10
N GLN A 43 8.21 14.70 8.94
CA GLN A 43 8.59 15.24 10.24
C GLN A 43 10.08 15.03 10.48
N VAL A 44 10.70 15.99 11.14
CA VAL A 44 12.12 15.98 11.47
C VAL A 44 12.34 16.48 12.88
N THR A 45 13.29 15.86 13.56
CA THR A 45 13.79 16.25 14.88
C THR A 45 15.27 16.60 14.75
N SER A 46 15.59 17.84 15.14
CA SER A 46 16.96 18.36 15.15
C SER A 46 17.88 17.49 16.03
N PRO A 47 19.17 17.32 15.70
CA PRO A 47 19.92 17.98 14.63
C PRO A 47 19.77 17.38 13.22
N SER A 48 18.91 16.37 13.00
CA SER A 48 18.67 15.87 11.64
C SER A 48 17.97 16.91 10.77
N GLU A 49 18.15 16.79 9.46
CA GLU A 49 17.53 17.66 8.45
C GLU A 49 16.68 16.81 7.50
N LEU A 50 15.55 17.37 7.06
CA LEU A 50 14.65 16.75 6.08
C LEU A 50 14.07 17.85 5.19
N LEU A 51 14.17 17.69 3.88
CA LEU A 51 13.54 18.61 2.94
C LEU A 51 12.02 18.40 2.92
N THR A 52 11.27 19.48 3.16
CA THR A 52 9.80 19.48 3.12
C THR A 52 9.29 20.65 2.29
N VAL A 53 8.11 20.51 1.69
CA VAL A 53 7.33 21.59 1.10
C VAL A 53 6.14 21.89 2.00
N ASN A 54 5.71 23.16 2.12
CA ASN A 54 4.59 23.54 2.98
C ASN A 54 4.72 23.00 4.42
N SER A 55 5.94 23.07 4.96
CA SER A 55 6.35 22.59 6.30
C SER A 55 6.32 21.08 6.53
N VAL A 56 5.47 20.32 5.84
CA VAL A 56 5.27 18.88 6.14
C VAL A 56 5.01 18.00 4.92
N LYS A 57 4.98 18.54 3.70
CA LYS A 57 4.63 17.74 2.50
C LYS A 57 5.88 17.22 1.78
N PHE A 58 5.72 16.04 1.19
CA PHE A 58 6.74 15.41 0.36
C PHE A 58 6.98 16.27 -0.90
N PRO A 59 8.21 16.69 -1.19
CA PRO A 59 8.50 17.41 -2.42
C PRO A 59 8.25 16.54 -3.67
N VAL A 60 7.65 17.13 -4.69
CA VAL A 60 7.44 16.51 -6.02
C VAL A 60 8.38 17.14 -7.03
N VAL A 61 8.91 16.33 -7.95
CA VAL A 61 9.80 16.76 -9.03
C VAL A 61 9.34 16.21 -10.37
N ALA A 62 9.54 16.99 -11.44
CA ALA A 62 9.19 16.62 -12.81
C ALA A 62 10.42 16.41 -13.72
N ASP A 63 11.63 16.48 -13.16
CA ASP A 63 12.89 16.30 -13.90
C ASP A 63 13.54 14.92 -13.66
N THR A 64 13.23 14.27 -12.54
CA THR A 64 13.78 12.96 -12.16
C THR A 64 12.67 12.06 -11.62
N PHE A 65 12.05 11.29 -12.50
CA PHE A 65 10.99 10.32 -12.19
C PHE A 65 11.16 9.05 -13.05
N TYR A 66 10.50 7.96 -12.65
CA TYR A 66 10.61 6.66 -13.32
C TYR A 66 9.52 6.47 -14.37
N ALA A 67 8.27 6.80 -14.02
CA ALA A 67 7.11 6.67 -14.90
C ALA A 67 6.11 7.81 -14.68
N GLY A 68 5.22 8.03 -15.66
CA GLY A 68 4.21 9.08 -15.56
C GLY A 68 4.77 10.47 -15.85
N THR A 69 4.55 11.40 -14.93
CA THR A 69 4.85 12.82 -15.11
C THR A 69 5.74 13.39 -14.00
N ASN A 70 5.78 12.76 -12.82
CA ASN A 70 6.54 13.27 -11.69
C ASN A 70 6.90 12.18 -10.67
N GLY A 71 7.84 12.50 -9.79
CA GLY A 71 8.34 11.62 -8.73
C GLY A 71 8.49 12.35 -7.41
N LEU A 72 8.76 11.61 -6.33
CA LEU A 72 9.00 12.18 -5.00
C LEU A 72 10.50 12.41 -4.76
N LYS A 73 10.87 13.56 -4.20
CA LYS A 73 12.26 13.82 -3.78
C LYS A 73 12.41 13.70 -2.26
N LEU A 74 13.10 12.66 -1.81
CA LEU A 74 13.49 12.45 -0.42
C LEU A 74 14.93 12.93 -0.21
N GLN A 75 15.09 14.07 0.44
CA GLN A 75 16.41 14.63 0.78
C GLN A 75 16.51 14.80 2.29
N TYR A 76 17.52 14.21 2.91
CA TYR A 76 17.71 14.20 4.35
C TYR A 76 19.18 14.22 4.75
N ARG A 77 19.46 14.60 5.99
CA ARG A 77 20.75 14.43 6.65
C ARG A 77 20.49 13.87 8.05
N SER A 78 20.98 12.66 8.30
CA SER A 78 20.75 11.98 9.57
C SER A 78 21.87 12.33 10.56
N MET A 79 21.52 12.97 11.68
CA MET A 79 22.47 13.36 12.72
C MET A 79 22.22 12.59 14.01
N THR A 80 23.30 12.27 14.74
CA THR A 80 23.17 11.63 16.06
C THR A 80 22.38 12.56 16.99
N GLY A 81 21.37 12.01 17.68
CA GLY A 81 20.44 12.78 18.52
C GLY A 81 19.21 13.34 17.77
N GLY A 82 19.17 13.25 16.44
CA GLY A 82 18.01 13.63 15.63
C GLY A 82 17.22 12.42 15.14
N ASP A 83 16.08 12.67 14.48
CA ASP A 83 15.27 11.66 13.77
C ASP A 83 14.57 12.32 12.59
N TRP A 84 14.11 11.52 11.64
CA TRP A 84 13.21 11.97 10.59
C TRP A 84 12.32 10.83 10.13
N VAL A 85 11.12 11.18 9.67
CA VAL A 85 10.16 10.26 9.06
C VAL A 85 9.47 10.94 7.88
N ALA A 86 9.21 10.17 6.82
CA ALA A 86 8.53 10.64 5.62
C ALA A 86 7.42 9.66 5.26
N ALA A 87 6.17 10.13 5.37
CA ALA A 87 4.97 9.36 5.15
C ALA A 87 4.47 9.50 3.71
N VAL A 88 4.04 8.39 3.11
CA VAL A 88 3.35 8.32 1.81
C VAL A 88 2.09 7.49 1.96
N ALA A 89 0.94 8.06 1.63
CA ALA A 89 -0.36 7.43 1.62
C ALA A 89 -1.01 7.56 0.24
N ALA A 90 -1.96 6.69 -0.08
CA ALA A 90 -2.77 6.85 -1.28
C ALA A 90 -3.77 8.02 -1.12
N PRO A 91 -4.21 8.67 -2.22
CA PRO A 91 -5.27 9.68 -2.16
C PRO A 91 -6.51 9.18 -1.42
N GLY A 92 -7.03 10.01 -0.51
CA GLY A 92 -8.18 9.63 0.34
C GLY A 92 -7.83 8.77 1.56
N TRP A 93 -6.55 8.45 1.79
CA TRP A 93 -6.04 7.71 2.94
C TRP A 93 -6.80 6.39 3.24
N PRO A 94 -7.04 5.52 2.24
CA PRO A 94 -7.77 4.28 2.44
C PRO A 94 -6.96 3.30 3.30
N GLY A 95 -7.65 2.47 4.09
CA GLY A 95 -7.05 1.28 4.68
C GLY A 95 -6.91 0.18 3.65
N ARG A 96 -5.76 -0.49 3.62
CA ARG A 96 -5.42 -1.60 2.73
C ARG A 96 -5.05 -2.82 3.57
N ASP A 97 -5.55 -4.00 3.19
CA ASP A 97 -5.20 -5.24 3.86
C ASP A 97 -3.85 -5.76 3.35
N ALA A 98 -2.77 -5.30 3.97
CA ALA A 98 -1.41 -5.71 3.62
C ALA A 98 -1.17 -7.22 3.83
N THR A 99 -2.06 -7.94 4.53
CA THR A 99 -1.92 -9.39 4.68
C THR A 99 -2.14 -10.16 3.38
N LEU A 100 -2.83 -9.54 2.41
CA LEU A 100 -3.14 -10.07 1.08
C LEU A 100 -2.02 -9.83 0.06
N LYS A 101 -0.94 -9.16 0.46
CA LYS A 101 0.19 -8.80 -0.40
C LYS A 101 1.48 -9.43 0.10
N ASP A 102 2.44 -9.59 -0.81
CA ASP A 102 3.74 -10.21 -0.49
C ASP A 102 4.80 -9.19 -0.12
N SER A 103 4.82 -8.03 -0.80
CA SER A 103 5.92 -7.08 -0.68
C SER A 103 5.45 -5.64 -0.79
N ILE A 104 6.16 -4.75 -0.09
CA ILE A 104 6.22 -3.34 -0.46
C ILE A 104 7.37 -3.19 -1.46
N VAL A 105 7.13 -2.51 -2.58
CA VAL A 105 8.15 -2.19 -3.58
C VAL A 105 8.06 -0.73 -4.00
N PHE A 106 9.18 -0.18 -4.44
CA PHE A 106 9.26 1.15 -5.04
C PHE A 106 10.52 1.28 -5.88
N MET A 107 10.46 2.12 -6.91
CA MET A 107 11.62 2.52 -7.68
C MET A 107 12.36 3.63 -6.94
N VAL A 108 13.68 3.53 -6.86
CA VAL A 108 14.55 4.57 -6.31
C VAL A 108 15.66 4.92 -7.29
N TYR A 109 16.00 6.20 -7.36
CA TYR A 109 17.18 6.69 -8.07
C TYR A 109 18.00 7.59 -7.17
N SER A 110 19.32 7.55 -7.33
CA SER A 110 20.23 8.56 -6.79
C SER A 110 21.31 8.87 -7.82
N LYS A 111 21.77 10.13 -7.84
CA LYS A 111 22.87 10.57 -8.72
C LYS A 111 24.22 10.01 -8.28
N VAL A 112 24.34 9.61 -7.01
CA VAL A 112 25.54 9.03 -6.41
C VAL A 112 25.20 7.63 -5.90
N ALA A 113 26.23 6.80 -5.68
CA ALA A 113 26.02 5.49 -5.09
C ALA A 113 25.62 5.65 -3.62
N VAL A 114 24.66 4.85 -3.16
CA VAL A 114 24.20 4.80 -1.76
C VAL A 114 24.46 3.40 -1.25
N SER A 115 25.23 3.27 -0.17
CA SER A 115 25.50 1.96 0.42
C SER A 115 24.24 1.39 1.07
N ALA A 116 24.19 0.07 1.23
CA ALA A 116 23.06 -0.57 1.91
C ALA A 116 22.86 -0.03 3.34
N ALA A 117 23.95 0.25 4.08
CA ALA A 117 23.89 0.77 5.45
C ALA A 117 23.20 2.15 5.53
N ASP A 118 23.30 2.93 4.47
CA ASP A 118 22.76 4.29 4.38
C ASP A 118 21.32 4.31 3.88
N LEU A 119 20.75 3.16 3.51
CA LEU A 119 19.35 3.08 3.14
C LEU A 119 18.43 3.43 4.32
N PRO A 120 17.31 4.12 4.07
CA PRO A 120 16.30 4.38 5.08
C PRO A 120 15.77 3.10 5.74
N LYS A 121 15.19 3.26 6.94
CA LYS A 121 14.26 2.27 7.47
C LYS A 121 12.89 2.44 6.80
N ILE A 122 12.12 1.37 6.74
CA ILE A 122 10.74 1.32 6.26
C ILE A 122 9.80 0.78 7.34
N PHE A 123 8.58 1.31 7.41
CA PHE A 123 7.52 0.84 8.30
C PHE A 123 6.15 1.24 7.78
N VAL A 124 5.10 0.73 8.40
CA VAL A 124 3.71 1.01 8.02
C VAL A 124 2.91 1.57 9.20
N GLU A 125 1.82 2.27 8.89
CA GLU A 125 0.87 2.79 9.86
C GLU A 125 -0.57 2.42 9.46
N ASP A 126 -1.37 2.03 10.44
CA ASP A 126 -2.77 1.68 10.25
C ASP A 126 -3.71 2.89 10.38
N LEU A 127 -5.00 2.65 10.12
CA LEU A 127 -6.05 3.67 10.26
C LEU A 127 -6.19 4.23 11.69
N SER A 128 -5.64 3.56 12.71
CA SER A 128 -5.64 3.95 14.12
C SER A 128 -4.34 4.63 14.56
N ASN A 129 -3.48 5.03 13.60
CA ASN A 129 -2.18 5.66 13.82
C ASN A 129 -1.19 4.76 14.59
N GLN A 130 -1.41 3.45 14.63
CA GLN A 130 -0.45 2.52 15.20
C GLN A 130 0.58 2.13 14.14
N ARG A 131 1.85 2.13 14.53
CA ARG A 131 2.99 1.89 13.63
C ARG A 131 3.60 0.52 13.86
N SER A 132 4.07 -0.08 12.77
CA SER A 132 4.93 -1.26 12.84
C SER A 132 6.31 -0.90 13.37
N THR A 133 7.11 -1.91 13.69
CA THR A 133 8.54 -1.70 13.94
C THR A 133 9.21 -1.11 12.69
N LYS A 134 10.19 -0.21 12.89
CA LYS A 134 11.06 0.32 11.81
C LYS A 134 12.04 -0.77 11.34
N ILE A 135 11.96 -1.18 10.07
CA ILE A 135 12.79 -2.24 9.49
C ILE A 135 13.86 -1.62 8.58
N PRO A 136 15.16 -1.92 8.74
CA PRO A 136 16.18 -1.44 7.81
C PRO A 136 15.97 -2.03 6.40
N LEU A 137 15.89 -1.19 5.37
CA LEU A 137 15.80 -1.66 3.98
C LEU A 137 17.05 -2.46 3.55
N SER A 138 18.18 -2.22 4.21
CA SER A 138 19.44 -2.93 4.00
C SER A 138 19.32 -4.46 4.15
N LEU A 139 18.37 -4.94 4.96
CA LEU A 139 18.14 -6.38 5.16
C LEU A 139 17.72 -7.10 3.87
N TYR A 140 17.02 -6.41 2.97
CA TYR A 140 16.48 -6.98 1.74
C TYR A 140 17.15 -6.43 0.48
N ASN A 141 17.95 -5.37 0.63
CA ASN A 141 18.61 -4.66 -0.46
C ASN A 141 20.10 -4.48 -0.14
N PRO A 142 20.87 -5.58 0.02
CA PRO A 142 22.26 -5.52 0.49
C PRO A 142 23.22 -4.86 -0.51
N GLN A 143 22.78 -4.67 -1.75
CA GLN A 143 23.57 -4.04 -2.81
C GLN A 143 23.53 -2.51 -2.77
N GLY A 144 22.63 -1.91 -1.99
CA GLY A 144 22.40 -0.47 -2.00
C GLY A 144 21.80 0.03 -3.31
N ILE A 145 22.14 1.27 -3.69
CA ILE A 145 21.67 1.92 -4.93
C ILE A 145 22.90 2.32 -5.74
N PRO A 146 23.10 1.79 -6.96
CA PRO A 146 24.14 2.27 -7.87
C PRO A 146 23.91 3.72 -8.31
N ALA A 147 25.00 4.45 -8.55
CA ALA A 147 24.95 5.82 -9.03
C ALA A 147 24.27 5.91 -10.41
N GLY A 148 23.32 6.82 -10.57
CA GLY A 148 22.74 7.16 -11.86
C GLY A 148 21.80 6.09 -12.43
N GLN A 149 21.29 5.17 -11.61
CA GLN A 149 20.41 4.09 -12.07
C GLN A 149 19.15 3.97 -11.21
N TRP A 150 18.02 3.78 -11.88
CA TRP A 150 16.78 3.38 -11.23
C TRP A 150 16.89 1.94 -10.73
N THR A 151 16.65 1.75 -9.44
CA THR A 151 16.77 0.48 -8.73
C THR A 151 15.45 0.15 -8.06
N LEU A 152 15.00 -1.09 -8.14
CA LEU A 152 13.85 -1.55 -7.37
C LEU A 152 14.30 -1.85 -5.94
N LEU A 153 13.76 -1.14 -4.94
CA LEU A 153 13.88 -1.55 -3.55
C LEU A 153 12.60 -2.23 -3.08
N TRP A 154 12.76 -3.14 -2.13
CA TRP A 154 11.64 -3.91 -1.63
C TRP A 154 11.81 -4.31 -0.16
N ALA A 155 10.69 -4.65 0.48
CA ALA A 155 10.64 -5.35 1.76
C ALA A 155 9.46 -6.33 1.76
N PRO A 156 9.65 -7.61 2.17
CA PRO A 156 8.57 -8.58 2.25
C PRO A 156 7.60 -8.16 3.36
N LEU A 157 6.30 -8.16 3.06
CA LEU A 157 5.27 -7.80 4.03
C LEU A 157 5.23 -8.74 5.24
N ASP A 158 5.72 -9.97 5.07
CA ASP A 158 5.90 -10.92 6.15
C ASP A 158 6.84 -10.41 7.26
N THR A 159 7.79 -9.52 6.94
CA THR A 159 8.63 -8.88 7.96
C THR A 159 7.80 -8.05 8.94
N PHE A 160 6.74 -7.38 8.47
CA PHE A 160 5.87 -6.57 9.31
C PHE A 160 4.82 -7.45 10.00
N LYS A 161 4.40 -8.57 9.40
CA LYS A 161 3.55 -9.58 10.07
C LYS A 161 4.24 -10.15 11.31
N ARG A 162 5.55 -10.41 11.23
CA ARG A 162 6.37 -10.88 12.35
C ARG A 162 6.76 -9.77 13.33
N ASN A 163 6.72 -8.52 12.90
CA ASN A 163 7.10 -7.34 13.71
C ASN A 163 6.02 -6.24 13.62
N PRO A 164 4.76 -6.55 14.02
CA PRO A 164 3.63 -5.65 13.78
C PRO A 164 3.67 -4.40 14.66
N GLY A 165 4.48 -4.38 15.73
CA GLY A 165 4.38 -3.34 16.75
C GLY A 165 2.95 -3.30 17.30
N GLY A 166 2.33 -2.12 17.28
CA GLY A 166 0.89 -1.95 17.58
C GLY A 166 -0.02 -1.96 16.35
N CYS A 167 0.55 -2.15 15.15
CA CYS A 167 -0.12 -1.94 13.86
C CYS A 167 -1.05 -3.10 13.48
N ASP A 168 -2.26 -2.77 13.04
CA ASP A 168 -3.19 -3.69 12.39
C ASP A 168 -2.93 -3.76 10.88
N LEU A 169 -2.23 -4.81 10.44
CA LEU A 169 -1.86 -5.01 9.04
C LEU A 169 -3.03 -5.22 8.08
N THR A 170 -4.26 -5.44 8.59
CA THR A 170 -5.44 -5.56 7.74
C THR A 170 -5.99 -4.20 7.28
N ARG A 171 -5.45 -3.09 7.80
CA ARG A 171 -5.97 -1.74 7.57
C ARG A 171 -4.84 -0.69 7.45
N ILE A 172 -3.78 -1.01 6.73
CA ILE A 172 -2.64 -0.11 6.50
C ILE A 172 -3.04 1.06 5.59
N LYS A 173 -2.76 2.29 6.02
CA LYS A 173 -3.03 3.50 5.23
C LYS A 173 -1.77 4.18 4.70
N THR A 174 -0.60 3.89 5.28
CA THR A 174 0.60 4.68 5.03
C THR A 174 1.86 3.83 5.07
N ILE A 175 2.76 4.08 4.13
CA ILE A 175 4.14 3.60 4.12
C ILE A 175 5.02 4.75 4.58
N PHE A 176 5.95 4.47 5.50
CA PHE A 176 6.90 5.44 6.00
C PHE A 176 8.33 5.04 5.64
N PHE A 177 9.12 6.05 5.29
CA PHE A 177 10.58 6.01 5.33
C PHE A 177 11.06 6.71 6.60
N GLY A 178 12.17 6.26 7.19
CA GLY A 178 12.71 6.89 8.38
C GLY A 178 14.22 6.73 8.53
N GLN A 179 14.77 7.49 9.47
CA GLN A 179 16.20 7.53 9.74
C GLN A 179 16.80 6.14 10.01
N SER A 180 17.94 5.88 9.37
CA SER A 180 18.78 4.70 9.59
C SER A 180 20.08 5.09 10.30
N VAL A 181 21.24 4.97 9.65
CA VAL A 181 22.53 5.46 10.15
C VAL A 181 22.52 6.98 10.25
N ALA A 182 23.23 7.51 11.25
CA ALA A 182 23.30 8.92 11.58
C ALA A 182 24.75 9.44 11.41
N ASP A 183 25.21 9.44 10.17
CA ASP A 183 26.58 9.75 9.74
C ASP A 183 26.80 11.23 9.38
N GLY A 184 25.74 12.04 9.38
CA GLY A 184 25.77 13.45 9.02
C GLY A 184 25.95 13.72 7.52
N VAL A 185 25.85 12.71 6.67
CA VAL A 185 25.93 12.84 5.22
C VAL A 185 24.55 13.21 4.67
N GLN A 186 24.50 14.18 3.77
CA GLN A 186 23.26 14.54 3.08
C GLN A 186 23.00 13.54 1.96
N GLN A 187 21.85 12.89 2.00
CA GLN A 187 21.38 11.97 0.98
C GLN A 187 20.26 12.60 0.16
N THR A 188 20.20 12.27 -1.13
CA THR A 188 19.09 12.62 -2.02
C THR A 188 18.68 11.38 -2.82
N LEU A 189 17.44 10.98 -2.61
CA LEU A 189 16.78 9.86 -3.26
C LEU A 189 15.55 10.38 -4.01
N PHE A 190 15.31 9.83 -5.20
CA PHE A 190 14.10 10.05 -5.96
C PHE A 190 13.28 8.77 -5.93
N LEU A 191 12.02 8.84 -5.50
CA LEU A 191 11.15 7.70 -5.27
C LEU A 191 9.96 7.74 -6.24
N ASP A 192 9.59 6.58 -6.75
CA ASP A 192 8.47 6.44 -7.66
C ASP A 192 7.85 5.02 -7.57
N ASN A 193 6.64 4.83 -8.10
CA ASN A 193 5.92 3.56 -8.13
C ASN A 193 5.87 2.84 -6.77
N ILE A 194 5.51 3.59 -5.72
CA ILE A 194 5.43 3.08 -4.36
C ILE A 194 4.14 2.29 -4.21
N LYS A 195 4.26 0.99 -3.93
CA LYS A 195 3.10 0.10 -3.88
C LYS A 195 3.31 -1.13 -2.98
N MET A 196 2.21 -1.73 -2.56
CA MET A 196 2.20 -3.13 -2.13
C MET A 196 1.76 -4.01 -3.29
N THR A 197 2.55 -5.04 -3.56
CA THR A 197 2.38 -5.92 -4.73
C THR A 197 2.63 -7.39 -4.37
N GLY A 198 2.41 -8.26 -5.35
CA GLY A 198 2.40 -9.70 -5.16
C GLY A 198 1.27 -10.12 -4.23
N GLY A 199 1.41 -11.30 -3.67
CA GLY A 199 0.37 -11.99 -2.94
C GLY A 199 -0.53 -12.75 -3.90
N ALA A 200 -1.26 -13.71 -3.33
CA ALA A 200 -2.34 -14.32 -4.06
C ALA A 200 -3.33 -13.23 -4.49
N SER A 201 -3.69 -13.27 -5.76
CA SER A 201 -4.67 -12.42 -6.38
C SER A 201 -5.90 -12.26 -5.51
N ILE A 202 -6.54 -11.10 -5.58
CA ILE A 202 -7.92 -11.00 -5.07
C ILE A 202 -8.86 -11.98 -5.82
N TYR A 203 -8.41 -12.53 -6.95
CA TYR A 203 -9.06 -13.62 -7.67
C TYR A 203 -8.54 -15.01 -7.29
N ASP A 204 -7.44 -15.11 -6.54
CA ASP A 204 -6.90 -16.39 -6.02
C ASP A 204 -7.62 -16.83 -4.75
N TYR A 205 -8.43 -15.93 -4.18
CA TYR A 205 -9.30 -16.23 -3.05
C TYR A 205 -10.74 -15.89 -3.36
N ASN A 206 -11.65 -16.67 -2.80
CA ASN A 206 -13.04 -16.28 -2.69
C ASN A 206 -13.18 -15.29 -1.52
N TYR A 207 -13.62 -14.07 -1.80
CA TYR A 207 -13.78 -13.06 -0.76
C TYR A 207 -15.17 -13.08 -0.17
N ILE A 208 -15.23 -13.08 1.16
CA ILE A 208 -16.40 -12.69 1.94
C ILE A 208 -16.17 -11.25 2.38
N VAL A 209 -16.77 -10.30 1.67
CA VAL A 209 -16.65 -8.88 2.01
C VAL A 209 -17.79 -8.48 2.93
N VAL A 210 -17.44 -7.93 4.09
CA VAL A 210 -18.40 -7.40 5.06
C VAL A 210 -18.48 -5.89 4.92
N LEU A 211 -19.64 -5.42 4.47
CA LEU A 211 -20.03 -4.01 4.46
C LEU A 211 -21.00 -3.76 5.61
N GLY A 212 -20.92 -2.59 6.24
CA GLY A 212 -21.84 -2.27 7.33
C GLY A 212 -21.35 -1.18 8.26
N SER A 213 -21.97 -1.12 9.43
CA SER A 213 -21.76 -0.08 10.43
C SER A 213 -20.94 -0.59 11.62
N SER A 214 -21.16 -0.04 12.81
CA SER A 214 -20.39 -0.26 14.04
C SER A 214 -20.24 -1.72 14.44
N THR A 215 -21.32 -2.52 14.44
CA THR A 215 -21.24 -3.94 14.83
C THR A 215 -20.33 -4.74 13.90
N SER A 216 -20.47 -4.54 12.59
CA SER A 216 -19.60 -5.17 11.59
C SER A 216 -18.18 -4.62 11.65
N ALA A 217 -18.01 -3.33 11.93
CA ALA A 217 -16.68 -2.72 12.11
C ALA A 217 -15.96 -3.23 13.38
N GLY A 218 -16.68 -3.87 14.31
CA GLY A 218 -16.14 -4.42 15.55
C GLY A 218 -16.26 -3.48 16.76
N THR A 219 -17.07 -2.42 16.68
CA THR A 219 -17.31 -1.51 17.80
C THR A 219 -17.89 -2.25 19.02
N GLY A 220 -17.27 -2.06 20.18
CA GLY A 220 -17.72 -2.64 21.45
C GLY A 220 -17.10 -4.00 21.79
N ALA A 221 -16.38 -4.64 20.85
CA ALA A 221 -15.61 -5.85 21.14
C ALA A 221 -14.26 -5.49 21.77
N ASN A 222 -13.94 -6.13 22.90
CA ASN A 222 -12.64 -6.06 23.54
C ASN A 222 -12.32 -7.43 24.16
N PRO A 223 -11.27 -8.14 23.72
CA PRO A 223 -10.31 -7.75 22.67
C PRO A 223 -10.92 -7.66 21.25
N PRO A 224 -10.28 -6.92 20.30
CA PRO A 224 -10.79 -6.74 18.95
C PRO A 224 -11.02 -8.06 18.18
N ASP A 225 -10.23 -9.10 18.46
CA ASP A 225 -10.40 -10.44 17.87
C ASP A 225 -11.74 -11.11 18.23
N SER A 226 -12.40 -10.65 19.31
CA SER A 226 -13.71 -11.11 19.74
C SER A 226 -14.86 -10.50 18.92
N ALA A 227 -14.58 -9.50 18.07
CA ALA A 227 -15.55 -9.00 17.11
C ALA A 227 -15.97 -10.11 16.13
N TYR A 228 -17.26 -10.20 15.79
CA TYR A 228 -17.75 -11.35 15.03
C TYR A 228 -17.06 -11.48 13.66
N VAL A 229 -16.79 -10.38 12.95
CA VAL A 229 -16.09 -10.44 11.65
C VAL A 229 -14.67 -10.97 11.80
N ASN A 230 -13.98 -10.62 12.89
CA ASN A 230 -12.65 -11.13 13.18
C ASN A 230 -12.68 -12.61 13.57
N ARG A 231 -13.68 -13.04 14.34
CA ARG A 231 -13.91 -14.47 14.64
C ARG A 231 -14.24 -15.27 13.38
N VAL A 232 -15.07 -14.73 12.50
CA VAL A 232 -15.39 -15.34 11.20
C VAL A 232 -14.14 -15.43 10.32
N ARG A 233 -13.33 -14.36 10.25
CA ARG A 233 -12.05 -14.38 9.56
C ARG A 233 -11.13 -15.48 10.08
N ALA A 234 -10.98 -15.60 11.39
CA ALA A 234 -10.15 -16.62 12.02
C ALA A 234 -10.67 -18.04 11.74
N HIS A 235 -11.99 -18.23 11.82
CA HIS A 235 -12.63 -19.52 11.55
C HIS A 235 -12.44 -19.93 10.09
N ILE A 236 -12.78 -19.06 9.14
CA ILE A 236 -12.64 -19.34 7.70
C ILE A 236 -11.20 -19.64 7.33
N ALA A 237 -10.23 -18.87 7.85
CA ALA A 237 -8.81 -19.13 7.61
C ALA A 237 -8.33 -20.50 8.12
N GLY A 238 -8.99 -21.07 9.14
CA GLY A 238 -8.69 -22.40 9.66
C GLY A 238 -9.42 -23.55 8.95
N VAL A 239 -10.49 -23.25 8.20
CA VAL A 239 -11.32 -24.26 7.51
C VAL A 239 -10.99 -24.33 6.02
N ASP A 240 -10.88 -23.17 5.37
CA ASP A 240 -10.62 -23.07 3.94
C ASP A 240 -9.74 -21.86 3.65
N THR A 241 -8.47 -22.14 3.39
CA THR A 241 -7.47 -21.11 3.10
C THR A 241 -7.72 -20.41 1.77
N THR A 242 -8.58 -20.95 0.89
CA THR A 242 -8.99 -20.32 -0.37
C THR A 242 -10.01 -19.19 -0.17
N TYR A 243 -10.55 -19.01 1.03
CA TYR A 243 -11.41 -17.88 1.35
C TYR A 243 -10.70 -16.82 2.20
N LYS A 244 -11.04 -15.55 1.96
CA LYS A 244 -10.60 -14.40 2.79
C LYS A 244 -11.79 -13.58 3.22
N VAL A 245 -11.71 -12.99 4.42
CA VAL A 245 -12.77 -12.13 4.97
C VAL A 245 -12.27 -10.70 5.05
N LEU A 246 -12.75 -9.85 4.14
CA LEU A 246 -12.42 -8.43 4.08
C LEU A 246 -13.48 -7.62 4.82
N ASN A 247 -13.07 -6.84 5.82
CA ASN A 247 -14.01 -6.01 6.57
C ASN A 247 -13.91 -4.56 6.11
N LEU A 248 -14.89 -4.11 5.32
CA LEU A 248 -15.00 -2.74 4.85
C LEU A 248 -16.00 -1.92 5.67
N ALA A 249 -16.57 -2.51 6.73
CA ALA A 249 -17.51 -1.83 7.60
C ALA A 249 -16.85 -0.71 8.41
N VAL A 250 -17.59 0.36 8.65
CA VAL A 250 -17.11 1.54 9.38
C VAL A 250 -18.20 2.01 10.33
N GLY A 251 -17.84 2.30 11.58
CA GLY A 251 -18.76 2.87 12.56
C GLY A 251 -19.48 4.11 12.02
N GLY A 252 -20.79 4.21 12.26
CA GLY A 252 -21.61 5.33 11.80
C GLY A 252 -22.09 5.22 10.35
N PHE A 253 -21.69 4.20 9.59
CA PHE A 253 -22.24 4.00 8.26
C PHE A 253 -23.73 3.67 8.29
N THR A 254 -24.40 4.12 7.23
CA THR A 254 -25.76 3.74 6.87
C THR A 254 -25.71 2.90 5.60
N SER A 255 -26.82 2.25 5.27
CA SER A 255 -26.95 1.50 4.02
C SER A 255 -26.68 2.35 2.77
N TYR A 256 -26.89 3.66 2.83
CA TYR A 256 -26.57 4.56 1.71
C TYR A 256 -25.07 4.67 1.42
N HIS A 257 -24.22 4.62 2.45
CA HIS A 257 -22.76 4.71 2.26
C HIS A 257 -22.21 3.50 1.51
N VAL A 258 -22.84 2.33 1.67
CA VAL A 258 -22.35 1.07 1.11
C VAL A 258 -22.94 0.77 -0.28
N MET A 259 -23.85 1.60 -0.79
CA MET A 259 -24.42 1.45 -2.13
C MET A 259 -23.35 1.63 -3.23
N PRO A 260 -23.52 1.07 -4.44
CA PRO A 260 -22.53 1.19 -5.52
C PRO A 260 -22.14 2.64 -5.84
N THR A 261 -20.94 2.88 -6.38
CA THR A 261 -20.35 4.22 -6.61
C THR A 261 -21.23 5.14 -7.47
N GLY A 262 -22.11 4.59 -8.31
CA GLY A 262 -23.07 5.37 -9.13
C GLY A 262 -24.47 5.54 -8.53
N PHE A 263 -24.74 5.04 -7.32
CA PHE A 263 -26.06 5.14 -6.71
C PHE A 263 -26.35 6.58 -6.26
N VAL A 264 -27.49 7.12 -6.68
CA VAL A 264 -27.97 8.45 -6.30
C VAL A 264 -28.95 8.32 -5.13
N PRO A 265 -28.57 8.73 -3.90
CA PRO A 265 -29.45 8.62 -2.75
C PRO A 265 -30.56 9.70 -2.78
N PRO A 266 -31.71 9.46 -2.12
CA PRO A 266 -32.72 10.50 -1.91
C PRO A 266 -32.15 11.73 -1.18
N GLY A 267 -32.77 12.89 -1.36
CA GLY A 267 -32.34 14.13 -0.71
C GLY A 267 -32.15 13.98 0.81
N GLY A 268 -31.06 14.57 1.34
CA GLY A 268 -30.73 14.53 2.76
C GLY A 268 -30.08 13.22 3.25
N ARG A 269 -29.77 12.28 2.35
CA ARG A 269 -29.04 11.05 2.65
C ARG A 269 -27.58 11.14 2.17
N PRO A 270 -26.64 10.47 2.86
CA PRO A 270 -25.24 10.51 2.49
C PRO A 270 -25.00 9.76 1.16
N THR A 271 -24.00 10.20 0.41
CA THR A 271 -23.57 9.54 -0.82
C THR A 271 -22.78 8.25 -0.53
N PRO A 272 -22.76 7.30 -1.48
CA PRO A 272 -21.85 6.16 -1.45
C PRO A 272 -20.40 6.55 -1.14
N ARG A 273 -19.73 5.78 -0.27
CA ARG A 273 -18.30 5.92 -0.04
C ARG A 273 -17.54 4.99 -0.99
N ALA A 274 -16.86 5.57 -1.96
CA ALA A 274 -16.15 4.85 -3.02
C ALA A 274 -15.14 3.80 -2.55
N THR A 275 -14.66 3.85 -1.30
CA THR A 275 -13.68 2.91 -0.75
C THR A 275 -14.27 1.84 0.16
N ASN A 276 -15.59 1.87 0.39
CA ASN A 276 -16.26 1.02 1.38
C ASN A 276 -17.70 0.71 0.95
N ASN A 277 -17.88 0.40 -0.33
CA ASN A 277 -19.17 0.14 -0.93
C ASN A 277 -19.18 -1.11 -1.80
N ILE A 278 -20.36 -1.45 -2.35
CA ILE A 278 -20.55 -2.64 -3.18
C ILE A 278 -19.63 -2.63 -4.42
N THR A 279 -19.43 -1.48 -5.06
CA THR A 279 -18.53 -1.40 -6.22
C THR A 279 -17.10 -1.78 -5.83
N TYR A 280 -16.58 -1.17 -4.76
CA TYR A 280 -15.25 -1.49 -4.25
C TYR A 280 -15.13 -2.93 -3.75
N ALA A 281 -16.21 -3.53 -3.26
CA ALA A 281 -16.23 -4.91 -2.79
C ALA A 281 -16.17 -5.95 -3.92
N LEU A 282 -16.47 -5.55 -5.17
CA LEU A 282 -16.49 -6.42 -6.35
C LEU A 282 -15.22 -6.27 -7.21
N GLU A 283 -14.34 -5.33 -6.86
CA GLU A 283 -13.10 -4.98 -7.56
C GLU A 283 -11.86 -5.55 -6.87
#